data_AF-A0A7Y8C0T9-F1
#
_entry.id   AF-A0A7Y8C0T9-F1
#
_cell.length_a   1.000
_cell.length_b   1.000
_cell.length_c   1.000
_cell.angle_alpha   90.00
_cell.angle_beta   90.00
_cell.angle_gamma   90.00
#
_symmetry.space_group_name_H-M   'P 1'
#
loop_
_entity.id
_entity.type
_entity.pdbx_description
1 polymer ?
#
loop_
_entity_poly.entity_id
_entity_poly.type
_entity_poly.pdbx_seq_one_letter_code
_entity_poly.pdbx_strand_id
1 'polypeptide(L)' 'MAHAVGAVTWRNNIGRYYGPKAQEVREFMLNPDNYTLQPSSINRAQGAGFRQTYLPPALPDFTKPGR' A
#
# COMPACT_ATOMS: atom_id res chain seq x y z
N MET A 1 -13.24 2.87 5.61
CA MET A 1 -12.19 3.88 5.47
C MET A 1 -11.43 3.61 4.20
N ALA A 2 -11.18 4.65 3.42
CA ALA A 2 -10.39 4.58 2.19
C ALA A 2 -9.10 5.35 2.41
N HIS A 3 -7.98 4.86 1.87
CA HIS A 3 -6.74 5.64 1.91
C HIS A 3 -6.88 6.89 1.02
N ALA A 4 -6.34 8.02 1.47
CA ALA A 4 -6.26 9.25 0.67
C ALA A 4 -5.39 9.04 -0.59
N VAL A 5 -4.30 8.28 -0.46
CA VAL A 5 -3.53 7.72 -1.57
C VAL A 5 -3.69 6.21 -1.55
N GLY A 6 -4.23 5.62 -2.62
CA GLY A 6 -4.46 4.17 -2.69
C GLY A 6 -3.22 3.37 -2.26
N ALA A 7 -3.42 2.37 -1.41
CA ALA A 7 -2.32 1.60 -0.81
C ALA A 7 -1.39 0.96 -1.87
N VAL A 8 -1.96 0.50 -2.99
CA VAL A 8 -1.20 -0.05 -4.12
C VAL A 8 -0.36 1.04 -4.80
N THR A 9 -0.93 2.22 -5.06
CA THR A 9 -0.21 3.39 -5.60
C THR A 9 0.97 3.76 -4.72
N TRP A 10 0.73 3.96 -3.42
CA TRP A 10 1.79 4.37 -2.50
C TRP A 10 2.88 3.32 -2.40
N ARG A 11 2.51 2.04 -2.31
CA ARG A 11 3.49 0.96 -2.28
C ARG A 11 4.30 0.89 -3.57
N ASN A 12 3.67 1.07 -4.73
CA ASN A 12 4.39 1.02 -6.01
C ASN A 12 5.34 2.20 -6.23
N ASN A 13 5.05 3.36 -5.68
CA ASN A 13 5.87 4.56 -5.85
C ASN A 13 6.92 4.75 -4.74
N ILE A 14 6.61 4.34 -3.51
CA ILE A 14 7.41 4.64 -2.32
C ILE A 14 7.68 3.35 -1.54
N GLY A 15 6.63 2.65 -1.11
CA GLY A 15 6.75 1.51 -0.19
C GLY A 15 7.61 0.35 -0.69
N ARG A 16 7.69 0.11 -2.00
CA ARG A 16 8.46 -1.00 -2.61
C ARG A 16 9.97 -0.84 -2.49
N TYR A 17 10.45 0.37 -2.19
CA TYR A 17 11.86 0.67 -1.94
C TYR A 17 12.26 0.39 -0.49
N TYR A 18 11.29 0.12 0.36
CA TYR A 18 11.50 -0.35 1.72
C TYR A 18 11.28 -1.86 1.82
N GLY A 19 11.83 -2.47 2.86
CA GLY A 19 11.57 -3.87 3.15
C GLY A 19 10.10 -4.13 3.54
N PRO A 20 9.56 -5.33 3.30
CA PRO A 20 8.25 -5.70 3.82
C PRO A 20 8.27 -5.56 5.35
N LYS A 21 7.31 -4.81 5.91
CA LYS A 21 7.19 -4.47 7.35
C LYS A 21 8.21 -3.48 7.91
N ALA A 22 8.96 -2.77 7.06
CA ALA A 22 9.82 -1.66 7.48
C ALA A 22 9.00 -0.58 8.22
N GLN A 23 9.68 0.23 9.03
CA GLN A 23 9.05 1.22 9.89
C GLN A 23 8.24 2.24 9.08
N GLU A 24 8.76 2.69 7.95
CA GLU A 24 8.13 3.65 7.04
C GLU A 24 6.84 3.09 6.43
N VAL A 25 6.82 1.79 6.12
CA VAL A 25 5.61 1.10 5.65
C VAL A 25 4.56 1.05 6.75
N ARG A 26 4.96 0.79 8.00
CA ARG A 26 4.04 0.76 9.14
C ARG A 26 3.49 2.16 9.44
N GLU A 27 4.32 3.18 9.41
CA GLU A 27 3.92 4.57 9.63
C GLU A 27 2.88 5.00 8.60
N PHE A 28 3.07 4.67 7.31
CA PHE A 28 2.05 4.95 6.30
C PHE A 28 0.76 4.17 6.54
N MET A 29 0.86 2.86 6.79
CA MET A 29 -0.31 1.98 6.92
C MET A 29 -1.12 2.21 8.19
N LEU A 30 -0.48 2.66 9.28
CA LEU A 30 -1.12 2.83 10.59
C LEU A 30 -1.49 4.28 10.91
N ASN A 31 -1.02 5.25 10.12
CA ASN A 31 -1.38 6.64 10.34
C ASN A 31 -2.86 6.88 9.96
N PRO A 32 -3.73 7.25 10.92
CA PRO A 32 -5.14 7.52 10.64
C PRO A 32 -5.35 8.71 9.69
N ASP A 33 -4.41 9.66 9.62
CA ASP A 33 -4.49 10.83 8.73
C ASP A 33 -4.41 10.43 7.25
N ASN A 34 -3.91 9.23 6.95
CA ASN A 34 -3.90 8.67 5.60
C ASN A 34 -5.25 8.10 5.19
N TYR A 35 -6.30 8.19 6.02
CA TYR A 35 -7.61 7.62 5.76
C TYR A 35 -8.72 8.67 5.79
N THR A 36 -9.69 8.51 4.90
CA THR A 36 -10.96 9.24 4.95
C THR A 36 -12.11 8.30 5.27
N LEU A 37 -13.03 8.77 6.12
CA LEU A 37 -14.30 8.10 6.38
C LEU A 37 -15.19 8.28 5.15
N GLN A 38 -15.60 7.15 4.56
CA GLN A 38 -16.44 7.11 3.38
C GLN A 38 -17.49 6.01 3.51
N PRO A 39 -18.68 6.19 2.90
CA PRO A 39 -19.66 5.12 2.76
C PRO A 39 -19.06 3.86 2.13
N SER A 40 -19.51 2.69 2.61
CA SER A 40 -18.96 1.39 2.18
C SER A 40 -19.17 1.11 0.69
N SER A 41 -20.25 1.60 0.09
CA SER A 41 -20.52 1.50 -1.35
C SER A 41 -19.46 2.22 -2.18
N ILE A 42 -19.13 3.45 -1.81
CA ILE A 42 -18.13 4.29 -2.50
C ILE A 42 -16.74 3.67 -2.34
N ASN A 43 -16.36 3.28 -1.11
CA ASN A 43 -15.06 2.67 -0.84
C ASN A 43 -14.84 1.40 -1.69
N ARG A 44 -15.85 0.51 -1.77
CA ARG A 44 -15.79 -0.70 -2.60
C ARG A 44 -15.69 -0.38 -4.09
N ALA A 45 -16.53 0.54 -4.58
CA ALA A 45 -16.54 0.92 -6.00
C ALA A 45 -15.20 1.54 -6.44
N GLN A 46 -14.61 2.40 -5.61
CA GLN A 46 -13.30 2.99 -5.87
C GLN A 46 -12.20 1.92 -5.89
N GLY A 47 -12.19 1.01 -4.92
CA GLY A 47 -11.25 -0.12 -4.90
C GLY A 47 -11.35 -1.00 -6.16
N ALA A 48 -12.56 -1.29 -6.63
CA ALA A 48 -12.79 -2.07 -7.85
C ALA A 48 -12.39 -1.33 -9.14
N GLY A 49 -12.44 0.01 -9.13
CA GLY A 49 -12.05 0.85 -10.26
C GLY A 49 -10.53 0.98 -10.45
N PHE A 50 -9.73 0.72 -9.41
CA PHE A 50 -8.27 0.76 -9.49
C PHE A 50 -7.71 -0.50 -10.16
N ARG A 51 -7.40 -0.42 -11.45
CA ARG A 51 -6.71 -1.49 -12.21
C ARG A 51 -5.19 -1.50 -11.96
N GLN A 52 -4.79 -1.40 -10.70
CA GLN A 52 -3.37 -1.41 -10.33
C GLN A 52 -2.96 -2.78 -9.81
N THR A 53 -1.79 -3.25 -10.22
CA THR A 53 -1.15 -4.45 -9.70
C THR A 53 0.11 -4.09 -8.92
N TYR A 54 0.51 -4.97 -8.00
CA TYR A 54 1.73 -4.78 -7.24
C TYR A 54 2.97 -4.98 -8.12
N LEU A 55 3.89 -4.02 -8.09
CA LEU A 55 5.22 -4.18 -8.70
C LEU A 55 6.11 -5.07 -7.82
N PRO A 56 7.16 -5.71 -8.36
CA PRO A 56 8.13 -6.40 -7.53
C PRO A 56 8.81 -5.44 -6.54
N PRO A 57 9.25 -5.92 -5.35
CA PRO A 57 10.12 -5.15 -4.47
C PRO A 57 11.31 -4.55 -5.26
N ALA A 58 11.68 -3.32 -4.95
CA ALA A 58 12.85 -2.69 -5.57
C ALA A 58 14.16 -3.14 -4.90
N LEU A 59 14.08 -3.59 -3.66
CA LEU A 59 15.18 -4.25 -2.95
C LEU A 59 14.96 -5.78 -2.93
N PRO A 60 16.05 -6.58 -2.94
CA PRO A 60 15.96 -8.00 -2.70
C PRO A 60 15.25 -8.27 -1.37
N ASP A 61 14.35 -9.23 -1.36
CA ASP A 61 13.74 -9.68 -0.11
C ASP A 61 14.73 -10.59 0.63
N PHE A 62 15.62 -9.98 1.42
CA PHE A 62 16.62 -10.70 2.22
C PHE A 62 16.00 -11.60 3.30
N THR A 63 14.68 -11.55 3.51
CA THR A 63 13.95 -12.44 4.43
C THR A 63 13.46 -13.72 3.76
N LYS A 64 13.55 -13.83 2.43
CA LYS A 64 13.37 -15.08 1.71
C LYS A 64 14.74 -15.64 1.33
N PRO A 65 15.10 -16.89 1.71
CA PRO A 65 16.25 -17.54 1.12
C PRO A 65 16.02 -17.61 -0.39
N GLY A 66 17.03 -17.21 -1.16
CA GLY A 66 16.99 -17.22 -2.63
C GLY A 66 16.52 -18.59 -3.13
N ARG A 67 15.57 -18.59 -4.06
CA ARG A 67 15.23 -19.79 -4.83
C ARG A 67 16.40 -20.19 -5.72
#